data_AF-A4YND0-F1
#
_entry.id   AF-A4YND0-F1
#
_cell.length_a   1.000
_cell.length_b   1.000
_cell.length_c   1.000
_cell.angle_alpha   90.00
_cell.angle_beta   90.00
_cell.angle_gamma   90.00
#
_symmetry.space_group_name_H-M   'P 1'
#
loop_
_entity.id
_entity.type
_entity.pdbx_description
1 polymer ?
#
loop_
_entity_poly.entity_id
_entity_poly.type
_entity_poly.pdbx_seq_one_letter_code
_entity_poly.pdbx_strand_id
1 'polypeptide(L)'
;MLSQSRATPAARAARPTPSYPVLPSAIALLAALSLAGCQPRTIALAGADPADPAAHVAPVRTSAVVTPYTPLRPTTPAAWGPRSEPSR
;
A
#
# COMPACT_ATOMS: atom_id res chain seq x y z
N MET A 1 -20.98 -45.77 62.51
CA MET A 1 -21.37 -46.05 61.12
C MET A 1 -21.68 -44.73 60.43
N LEU A 2 -20.78 -44.22 59.59
CA LEU A 2 -21.00 -42.98 58.83
C LEU A 2 -21.58 -43.37 57.47
N SER A 3 -22.87 -43.06 57.27
CA SER A 3 -23.59 -43.29 56.03
C SER A 3 -23.12 -42.28 54.98
N GLN A 4 -22.48 -42.74 53.91
CA GLN A 4 -22.09 -41.88 52.79
C GLN A 4 -23.33 -41.59 51.94
N SER A 5 -23.80 -40.35 51.99
CA SER A 5 -24.84 -39.86 51.09
C SER A 5 -24.27 -39.77 49.66
N ARG A 6 -24.92 -40.49 48.73
CA ARG A 6 -24.57 -40.49 47.31
C ARG A 6 -24.82 -39.10 46.74
N ALA A 7 -23.76 -38.36 46.44
CA ALA A 7 -23.87 -37.11 45.70
C ALA A 7 -24.31 -37.41 44.26
N THR A 8 -25.47 -36.89 43.87
CA THR A 8 -25.97 -36.95 42.50
C THR A 8 -25.04 -36.11 41.61
N PRO A 9 -24.49 -36.65 40.52
CA PRO A 9 -23.73 -35.83 39.59
C PRO A 9 -24.69 -34.82 38.94
N ALA A 10 -24.45 -33.53 39.17
CA ALA A 10 -25.13 -32.49 38.41
C ALA A 10 -24.69 -32.62 36.95
N ALA A 11 -25.63 -33.00 36.08
CA ALA A 11 -25.39 -33.03 34.64
C ALA A 11 -24.99 -31.62 34.19
N ARG A 12 -23.72 -31.47 33.77
CA ARG A 12 -23.22 -30.22 33.20
C ARG A 12 -23.89 -30.05 31.84
N ALA A 13 -24.99 -29.29 31.81
CA ALA A 13 -25.63 -28.91 30.57
C ALA A 13 -24.62 -28.11 29.73
N ALA A 14 -24.09 -28.75 28.68
CA ALA A 14 -23.28 -28.06 27.69
C ALA A 14 -24.20 -27.07 26.98
N ARG A 15 -23.93 -25.77 27.14
CA ARG A 15 -24.63 -24.74 26.36
C ARG A 15 -24.16 -24.88 24.90
N PRO A 16 -25.05 -25.11 23.93
CA PRO A 16 -24.67 -25.05 22.53
C PRO A 16 -24.27 -23.61 22.22
N THR A 17 -23.01 -23.40 21.85
CA THR A 17 -22.60 -22.12 21.27
C THR A 17 -23.19 -22.06 19.86
N PRO A 18 -23.93 -20.99 19.50
CA PRO A 18 -24.41 -20.84 18.14
C PRO A 18 -23.22 -20.58 17.24
N SER A 19 -22.74 -21.62 16.56
CA SER A 19 -21.82 -21.49 15.44
C SER A 19 -22.63 -20.88 14.30
N TYR A 20 -22.34 -19.64 13.93
CA TYR A 20 -22.91 -18.98 12.75
C TYR A 20 -21.95 -19.20 11.57
N PRO A 21 -22.00 -20.34 10.85
CA PRO A 21 -21.07 -20.62 9.75
C PRO A 21 -21.22 -19.66 8.57
N VAL A 22 -22.32 -18.91 8.53
CA VAL A 22 -22.64 -17.93 7.50
C VAL A 22 -21.83 -16.65 7.61
N LEU A 23 -21.39 -16.25 8.81
CA LEU A 23 -20.63 -15.02 9.00
C LEU A 23 -19.25 -15.03 8.29
N PRO A 24 -18.40 -16.07 8.46
CA PRO A 24 -17.12 -16.12 7.73
C PRO A 24 -17.32 -16.24 6.21
N SER A 25 -18.36 -16.95 5.76
CA SER A 25 -18.67 -17.08 4.35
C SER A 25 -19.12 -15.75 3.72
N ALA A 26 -19.91 -14.96 4.44
CA ALA A 26 -20.34 -13.64 3.98
C ALA A 26 -19.14 -12.68 3.86
N ILE A 27 -18.25 -12.69 4.85
CA ILE A 27 -17.01 -11.88 4.82
C ILE A 27 -16.12 -12.29 3.64
N ALA A 28 -15.96 -13.58 3.40
CA ALA A 28 -15.18 -14.09 2.26
C ALA A 28 -15.78 -13.66 0.91
N LEU A 29 -17.10 -13.71 0.76
CA LEU A 29 -17.79 -13.25 -0.45
C LEU A 29 -17.60 -11.73 -0.68
N LEU A 30 -17.76 -10.92 0.37
CA LEU A 30 -17.53 -9.48 0.31
C LEU A 30 -16.09 -9.14 -0.08
N ALA A 31 -15.11 -9.84 0.49
CA ALA A 31 -13.70 -9.67 0.16
C ALA A 31 -13.38 -10.09 -1.28
N ALA A 32 -13.96 -11.21 -1.75
CA ALA A 32 -13.77 -11.66 -3.12
C ALA A 32 -14.37 -10.68 -4.15
N LEU A 33 -15.57 -10.16 -3.87
CA LEU A 33 -16.22 -9.16 -4.72
C LEU A 33 -15.45 -7.84 -4.76
N SER A 34 -14.91 -7.39 -3.62
CA SER A 34 -14.11 -6.16 -3.57
C SER A 34 -12.78 -6.31 -4.33
N LEU A 35 -12.10 -7.45 -4.20
CA LEU A 35 -10.87 -7.74 -4.96
C LEU A 35 -11.14 -7.89 -6.46
N ALA A 36 -12.26 -8.52 -6.84
CA ALA A 36 -12.66 -8.65 -8.25
C ALA A 36 -12.94 -7.27 -8.88
N GLY A 37 -13.58 -6.37 -8.14
CA GLY A 37 -13.81 -4.98 -8.57
C GLY A 37 -12.55 -4.10 -8.53
N CYS A 38 -11.57 -4.43 -7.69
CA CYS A 38 -10.27 -3.76 -7.62
C CYS A 38 -9.33 -4.30 -8.71
N GLN A 39 -9.71 -4.12 -9.98
CA GLN A 39 -8.77 -4.34 -11.07
C GLN A 39 -7.76 -3.18 -11.06
N PRO A 40 -6.44 -3.44 -11.03
CA PRO A 40 -5.46 -2.38 -11.21
C PRO A 40 -5.73 -1.73 -12.56
N ARG A 41 -6.09 -0.44 -12.53
CA ARG A 41 -6.31 0.33 -13.76
C ARG A 41 -4.95 0.58 -14.39
N THR A 42 -4.49 -0.35 -15.20
CA THR A 42 -3.31 -0.17 -16.03
C THR A 42 -3.69 0.83 -17.12
N ILE A 43 -3.23 2.06 -16.93
CA ILE A 43 -3.31 3.06 -18.00
C ILE A 43 -2.19 2.70 -18.95
N ALA A 44 -2.52 2.37 -20.19
CA ALA A 44 -1.51 2.25 -21.23
C ALA A 44 -0.81 3.61 -21.34
N LEU A 45 0.50 3.64 -21.09
CA LEU A 45 1.29 4.83 -21.37
C LEU A 45 1.23 5.04 -22.89
N ALA A 46 0.56 6.11 -23.31
CA ALA A 46 0.57 6.51 -24.70
C ALA A 46 1.93 7.14 -25.01
N GLY A 47 2.80 6.42 -25.73
CA GLY A 47 4.08 6.95 -26.19
C GLY A 47 5.27 6.03 -25.89
N ALA A 48 6.46 6.56 -26.14
CA ALA A 48 7.72 5.90 -25.82
C ALA A 48 7.84 5.64 -24.32
N ASP A 49 8.36 4.47 -23.93
CA ASP A 49 8.65 4.16 -22.54
C ASP A 49 9.75 5.09 -22.02
N PRO A 50 9.48 5.94 -21.01
CA PRO A 50 10.49 6.84 -20.46
C PRO A 50 11.66 6.11 -19.78
N ALA A 51 11.50 4.83 -19.44
CA ALA A 51 12.56 4.01 -18.86
C ALA A 51 13.46 3.34 -19.92
N ASP A 52 13.03 3.29 -21.19
CA ASP A 52 13.78 2.68 -22.28
C ASP A 52 14.62 3.72 -23.03
N PRO A 53 15.96 3.69 -22.92
CA PRO A 53 16.83 4.63 -23.63
C PRO A 53 16.86 4.39 -25.15
N ALA A 54 16.38 3.23 -25.63
CA ALA A 54 16.27 2.93 -27.05
C ALA A 54 14.90 3.33 -27.63
N ALA A 55 13.97 3.80 -26.80
CA ALA A 55 12.64 4.16 -27.26
C ALA A 55 12.70 5.34 -28.24
N HIS A 56 12.04 5.17 -29.38
CA HIS A 56 12.06 6.15 -30.46
C HIS A 56 11.17 7.36 -30.12
N VAL A 57 11.79 8.46 -29.67
CA VAL A 57 11.13 9.74 -29.38
C VAL A 57 11.42 10.79 -30.45
N ALA A 58 10.47 11.67 -30.70
CA ALA A 58 10.70 12.83 -31.55
C ALA A 58 11.77 13.74 -30.92
N PRO A 59 12.73 14.28 -31.71
CA PRO A 59 13.77 15.14 -31.17
C PRO A 59 13.20 16.44 -30.62
N VAL A 60 13.55 16.78 -29.38
CA VAL A 60 13.19 18.06 -28.76
C VAL A 60 14.25 19.10 -29.13
N ARG A 61 13.84 20.20 -29.77
CA ARG A 61 14.71 21.36 -29.98
C ARG A 61 14.69 22.22 -28.73
N THR A 62 15.78 22.19 -27.96
CA THR A 62 15.98 23.10 -26.83
C THR A 62 16.69 24.35 -27.34
N SER A 63 16.08 25.53 -27.15
CA SER A 63 16.77 26.81 -27.31
C SER A 63 17.07 27.40 -25.94
N ALA A 64 18.35 27.68 -25.66
CA ALA A 64 18.70 28.49 -24.50
C ALA A 64 18.37 29.96 -24.81
N VAL A 65 17.47 30.56 -24.03
CA VAL A 65 17.32 32.02 -24.02
C VAL A 65 18.49 32.57 -23.22
N VAL A 66 19.51 33.06 -23.91
CA VAL A 66 20.65 33.71 -23.26
C VAL A 66 20.31 35.18 -23.10
N THR A 67 19.90 35.57 -21.89
CA THR A 67 19.81 36.99 -21.53
C THR A 67 21.21 37.53 -21.20
N PRO A 68 21.49 38.81 -21.46
CA PRO A 68 22.72 39.44 -21.00
C PRO A 68 22.84 39.27 -19.48
N TYR A 69 23.89 38.56 -19.04
CA TYR A 69 24.15 38.37 -17.62
C TYR A 69 24.82 39.62 -17.06
N THR A 70 24.15 40.33 -16.16
CA THR A 70 24.81 41.32 -15.31
C THR A 70 25.67 40.55 -14.30
N PRO A 71 26.99 40.70 -14.30
CA PRO A 71 27.85 40.04 -13.33
C PRO A 71 27.53 40.55 -11.92
N LEU A 72 26.89 39.72 -11.11
CA LEU A 72 26.86 39.93 -9.67
C LEU A 72 28.27 39.63 -9.12
N ARG A 73 28.74 40.44 -8.15
CA ARG A 73 29.91 40.04 -7.38
C ARG A 73 29.59 38.70 -6.71
N PRO A 74 30.48 37.71 -6.75
CA PRO A 74 30.26 36.44 -6.07
C PRO A 74 30.01 36.70 -4.58
N THR A 75 28.78 36.48 -4.14
CA THR A 75 28.46 36.36 -2.72
C THR A 75 28.66 34.90 -2.35
N THR A 76 29.29 34.63 -1.20
CA THR A 76 29.48 33.25 -0.71
C THR A 76 28.11 32.55 -0.67
N PRO A 77 27.94 31.41 -1.36
CA PRO A 77 26.69 30.67 -1.30
C PRO A 77 26.43 30.19 0.13
N ALA A 78 25.16 30.12 0.53
CA ALA A 78 24.80 29.50 1.78
C ALA A 78 25.28 28.04 1.81
N ALA A 79 25.62 27.54 3.00
CA ALA A 79 25.99 26.14 3.18
C ALA A 79 24.85 25.24 2.69
N TRP A 80 25.20 24.18 1.97
CA TRP A 80 24.24 23.16 1.56
C TRP A 80 23.61 22.55 2.82
N GLY A 81 22.29 22.42 2.80
CA GLY A 81 21.56 21.73 3.86
C GLY A 81 21.96 20.25 3.97
N PRO A 82 21.55 19.56 5.05
CA PRO A 82 21.85 18.15 5.24
C PRO A 82 21.36 17.32 4.04
N ARG A 83 22.26 16.50 3.48
CA ARG A 83 21.92 15.57 2.38
C ARG A 83 21.08 14.44 2.96
N SER A 84 19.96 14.13 2.31
CA SER A 84 19.18 12.93 2.58
C SER A 84 20.02 11.69 2.25
N GLU A 85 20.19 10.81 3.24
CA GLU A 85 20.82 9.51 3.06
C GLU A 85 19.78 8.54 2.49
N PRO A 86 20.10 7.76 1.46
CA PRO A 86 19.16 6.79 0.91
C PRO A 86 18.96 5.66 1.92
N SER A 87 17.70 5.42 2.31
CA SER A 87 17.32 4.32 3.20
C SER A 87 17.75 2.98 2.61
N ARG A 88 18.62 2.26 3.33
CA ARG A 88 19.07 0.90 3.03
C ARG A 88 17.99 -0.14 3.30
#